data_AF-A0A534F486-F1
#
_entry.id   AF-A0A534F486-F1
#
_cell.length_a   1.000
_cell.length_b   1.000
_cell.length_c   1.000
_cell.angle_alpha   90.00
_cell.angle_beta   90.00
_cell.angle_gamma   90.00
#
_symmetry.space_group_name_H-M   'P 1'
#
loop_
_entity.id
_entity.type
_entity.pdbx_description
1 polymer ?
#
loop_
_entity_poly.entity_id
_entity_poly.type
_entity_poly.pdbx_seq_one_letter_code
_entity_poly.pdbx_strand_id
1 'polypeptide(L)'
;MHDFHPPITDAGLYWVVPVPAGALQWSDGGRSATIEMQDVAVIDQPKWPARKAPATPARMSFKMIFEATNQAVTYDDKAKLFRVTGFLAICRMEARVAVPSMGFSWRSDPIDKCPAAAFAVIGNEVNGKYYEEEAGR
;
A
#
# COMPACT_ATOMS: atom_id res chain seq x y z
N MET A 1 -4.03 -21.02 3.01
CA MET A 1 -3.73 -19.72 2.35
C MET A 1 -4.70 -18.73 2.94
N HIS A 2 -4.19 -17.68 3.58
CA HIS A 2 -4.97 -16.58 4.14
C HIS A 2 -4.91 -15.40 3.18
N ASP A 3 -6.00 -14.68 3.03
CA ASP A 3 -6.06 -13.46 2.24
C ASP A 3 -6.59 -12.35 3.15
N PHE A 4 -5.74 -11.37 3.43
CA PHE A 4 -6.05 -10.26 4.31
C PHE A 4 -6.29 -9.01 3.49
N HIS A 5 -7.51 -8.49 3.53
CA HIS A 5 -7.86 -7.28 2.81
C HIS A 5 -8.92 -6.45 3.55
N PRO A 6 -9.11 -5.18 3.19
CA PRO A 6 -10.18 -4.37 3.73
C PRO A 6 -11.56 -4.96 3.37
N PRO A 7 -12.55 -4.86 4.25
CA PRO A 7 -13.92 -5.21 3.90
C PRO A 7 -14.45 -4.29 2.79
N ILE A 8 -15.52 -4.72 2.12
CA ILE A 8 -16.27 -3.83 1.22
C ILE A 8 -17.02 -2.83 2.10
N THR A 9 -16.77 -1.54 1.90
CA THR A 9 -17.46 -0.46 2.60
C THR A 9 -18.91 -0.30 2.11
N ASP A 10 -19.75 0.37 2.89
CA ASP A 10 -21.15 0.67 2.49
C ASP A 10 -21.22 1.47 1.18
N ALA A 11 -20.20 2.28 0.88
CA ALA A 11 -20.05 3.00 -0.37
C ALA A 11 -19.73 2.09 -1.59
N GLY A 12 -19.63 0.79 -1.39
CA GLY A 12 -19.24 -0.18 -2.42
C GLY A 12 -17.75 -0.14 -2.77
N LEU A 13 -16.95 0.67 -2.08
CA LEU A 13 -15.51 0.69 -2.26
C LEU A 13 -14.88 -0.51 -1.59
N TYR A 14 -14.01 -1.17 -2.33
CA TYR A 14 -13.27 -2.36 -1.97
C TYR A 14 -11.77 -2.00 -1.98
N TRP A 15 -10.97 -2.63 -1.12
CA TRP A 15 -9.52 -2.39 -0.97
C TRP A 15 -9.04 -1.05 -0.40
N VAL A 16 -9.93 -0.19 0.08
CA VAL A 16 -9.52 1.11 0.64
C VAL A 16 -9.46 1.05 2.16
N VAL A 17 -8.32 1.44 2.73
CA VAL A 17 -8.19 1.78 4.14
C VAL A 17 -7.78 3.24 4.24
N PRO A 18 -8.47 4.07 5.03
CA PRO A 18 -8.00 5.43 5.29
C PRO A 18 -6.68 5.39 6.05
N VAL A 19 -5.68 6.09 5.54
CA VAL A 19 -4.41 6.32 6.26
C VAL A 19 -4.67 7.38 7.34
N PRO A 20 -4.48 7.08 8.63
CA PRO A 20 -4.69 8.07 9.69
C PRO A 20 -3.80 9.29 9.54
N ALA A 21 -4.25 10.42 10.09
CA ALA A 21 -3.42 11.62 10.15
C ALA A 21 -2.09 11.32 10.88
N GLY A 22 -0.97 11.69 10.27
CA GLY A 22 0.38 11.44 10.81
C GLY A 22 0.92 10.03 10.61
N ALA A 23 0.13 9.09 10.07
CA ALA A 23 0.60 7.75 9.73
C ALA A 23 1.50 7.74 8.48
N LEU A 24 1.29 8.68 7.55
CA LEU A 24 2.21 8.97 6.45
C LEU A 24 3.08 10.18 6.82
N GLN A 25 4.39 10.00 6.80
CA GLN A 25 5.37 11.02 7.11
C GLN A 25 6.37 11.14 5.97
N TRP A 26 6.63 12.37 5.55
CA TRP A 26 7.63 12.70 4.54
C TRP A 26 8.83 13.35 5.20
N SER A 27 10.03 13.04 4.72
CA SER A 27 11.27 13.68 5.16
C SER A 27 12.22 13.90 3.97
N ASP A 28 13.38 14.50 4.25
CA ASP A 28 14.47 14.68 3.28
C ASP A 28 14.03 15.41 2.01
N GLY A 29 13.19 16.44 2.16
CA GLY A 29 12.66 17.22 1.03
C GLY A 29 11.78 16.40 0.08
N GLY A 30 11.11 15.35 0.60
CA GLY A 30 10.25 14.46 -0.19
C GLY A 30 10.99 13.24 -0.76
N ARG A 31 12.25 13.02 -0.38
CA ARG A 31 13.05 11.87 -0.82
C ARG A 31 12.88 10.63 0.05
N SER A 32 12.24 10.77 1.20
CA SER A 32 11.96 9.66 2.10
C SER A 32 10.51 9.74 2.56
N ALA A 33 9.86 8.57 2.67
CA ALA A 33 8.50 8.47 3.20
C ALA A 33 8.36 7.24 4.09
N THR A 34 7.68 7.40 5.22
CA THR A 34 7.30 6.29 6.09
C THR A 34 5.79 6.24 6.21
N ILE A 35 5.21 5.06 6.03
CA ILE A 35 3.80 4.77 6.31
C ILE A 35 3.75 3.78 7.46
N GLU A 36 3.14 4.16 8.59
CA GLU A 36 2.96 3.29 9.74
C GLU A 36 1.48 3.18 10.10
N MET A 37 0.94 1.99 9.91
CA MET A 37 -0.47 1.67 10.14
C MET A 37 -0.57 0.69 11.30
N GLN A 38 -1.39 1.02 12.30
CA GLN A 38 -1.56 0.22 13.50
C GLN A 38 -2.99 -0.29 13.64
N ASP A 39 -3.12 -1.56 14.01
CA ASP A 39 -4.38 -2.27 14.29
C ASP A 39 -5.54 -2.02 13.30
N VAL A 40 -5.19 -1.93 12.02
CA VAL A 40 -6.10 -1.75 10.90
C VAL A 40 -7.12 -2.88 10.88
N ALA A 41 -8.40 -2.52 10.82
CA ALA A 41 -9.48 -3.48 10.61
C ALA A 41 -9.38 -4.06 9.19
N VAL A 42 -9.15 -5.38 9.11
CA VAL A 42 -9.17 -6.14 7.86
C VAL A 42 -10.02 -7.39 8.05
N ILE A 43 -10.23 -8.14 6.98
CA ILE A 43 -10.87 -9.45 7.02
C ILE A 43 -9.91 -10.51 6.49
N ASP A 44 -10.00 -11.72 7.04
CA ASP A 44 -9.39 -12.93 6.49
C ASP A 44 -10.42 -13.64 5.62
N GLN A 45 -10.14 -13.73 4.31
CA GLN A 45 -11.00 -14.37 3.33
C GLN A 45 -10.25 -15.49 2.59
N PRO A 46 -10.16 -16.70 3.17
CA PRO A 46 -9.32 -17.79 2.63
C PRO A 46 -9.76 -18.33 1.26
N LYS A 47 -10.96 -17.96 0.79
CA LYS A 47 -11.47 -18.27 -0.55
C LYS A 47 -11.74 -16.96 -1.27
N TRP A 48 -10.69 -16.38 -1.85
CA TRP A 48 -10.78 -15.22 -2.73
C TRP A 48 -10.45 -15.63 -4.18
N PRO A 49 -11.12 -15.08 -5.22
CA PRO A 49 -12.30 -14.20 -5.17
C PRO A 49 -13.62 -14.96 -5.00
N ALA A 50 -14.34 -14.73 -3.89
CA ALA A 50 -15.68 -15.29 -3.71
C ALA A 50 -16.55 -14.43 -2.77
N ARG A 51 -17.39 -13.55 -3.34
CA ARG A 51 -18.25 -12.62 -2.58
C ARG A 51 -19.12 -13.24 -1.48
N LYS A 52 -19.46 -14.52 -1.58
CA LYS A 52 -20.30 -15.25 -0.60
C LYS A 52 -19.49 -16.11 0.38
N ALA A 53 -18.18 -16.16 0.23
CA ALA A 53 -17.34 -16.88 1.17
C ALA A 53 -17.40 -16.16 2.53
N PRO A 54 -17.53 -16.91 3.64
CA PRO A 54 -17.38 -16.34 4.97
C PRO A 54 -16.02 -15.66 5.09
N ALA A 55 -16.02 -14.47 5.68
CA ALA A 55 -14.80 -13.75 6.04
C ALA A 55 -14.77 -13.55 7.55
N THR A 56 -13.56 -13.58 8.12
CA THR A 56 -13.38 -13.47 9.57
C THR A 56 -12.73 -12.14 9.91
N PRO A 57 -13.21 -11.39 10.93
CA PRO A 57 -12.54 -10.17 11.36
C PRO A 57 -11.08 -10.42 11.76
N ALA A 58 -10.21 -9.55 11.28
CA ALA A 58 -8.77 -9.61 11.51
C ALA A 58 -8.20 -8.21 11.77
N ARG A 59 -6.97 -8.16 12.29
CA ARG A 59 -6.24 -6.92 12.55
C ARG A 59 -4.87 -6.99 11.92
N MET A 60 -4.48 -5.95 11.21
CA MET A 60 -3.16 -5.84 10.59
C MET A 60 -2.46 -4.58 11.10
N SER A 61 -1.16 -4.67 11.35
CA SER A 61 -0.30 -3.50 11.48
C SER A 61 0.89 -3.66 10.55
N PHE A 62 1.33 -2.58 9.95
CA PHE A 62 2.49 -2.60 9.07
C PHE A 62 3.22 -1.27 9.10
N LYS A 63 4.51 -1.35 8.79
CA LYS A 63 5.36 -0.19 8.57
C LYS A 63 6.04 -0.37 7.23
N MET A 64 5.93 0.63 6.37
CA MET A 64 6.66 0.72 5.10
C MET A 64 7.58 1.93 5.13
N ILE A 65 8.82 1.75 4.71
CA ILE A 65 9.80 2.83 4.55
C ILE A 65 10.21 2.88 3.08
N PHE A 66 10.19 4.07 2.50
CA PHE A 66 10.65 4.38 1.15
C PHE A 66 11.82 5.35 1.23
N GLU A 67 12.90 5.04 0.51
CA GLU A 67 14.08 5.89 0.37
C GLU A 67 14.41 6.07 -1.12
N ALA A 68 14.35 7.30 -1.62
CA ALA A 68 14.63 7.63 -3.01
C ALA A 68 16.11 7.37 -3.34
N THR A 69 16.35 6.57 -4.36
CA THR A 69 17.64 6.53 -5.04
C THR A 69 17.86 7.82 -5.86
N ASN A 70 19.05 7.99 -6.44
CA ASN A 70 19.32 9.10 -7.36
C ASN A 70 18.86 8.83 -8.81
N GLN A 71 18.27 7.66 -9.09
CA GLN A 71 17.85 7.31 -10.43
C GLN A 71 16.47 7.88 -10.73
N ALA A 72 16.43 8.96 -11.50
CA ALA A 72 15.19 9.55 -11.98
C ALA A 72 14.49 8.61 -12.96
N VAL A 73 13.15 8.57 -12.91
CA VAL A 73 12.31 7.76 -13.79
C VAL A 73 11.09 8.53 -14.27
N THR A 74 10.65 8.18 -15.47
CA THR A 74 9.36 8.59 -16.02
C THR A 74 8.73 7.38 -16.68
N TYR A 75 7.56 7.00 -16.19
CA TYR A 75 6.72 5.98 -16.80
C TYR A 75 5.48 6.69 -17.33
N ASP A 76 5.36 6.80 -18.66
CA ASP A 76 4.25 7.49 -19.31
C ASP A 76 3.61 6.54 -20.33
N ASP A 77 2.33 6.24 -20.12
CA ASP A 77 1.51 5.50 -21.07
C ASP A 77 0.25 6.30 -21.38
N LYS A 78 0.33 7.07 -22.46
CA LYS A 78 -0.78 7.86 -23.01
C LYS A 78 -2.00 7.03 -23.31
N ALA A 79 -1.84 5.80 -23.81
CA ALA A 79 -2.98 4.95 -24.15
C ALA A 79 -3.73 4.48 -22.90
N LYS A 80 -3.03 4.36 -21.77
CA LYS A 80 -3.62 4.05 -20.46
C LYS A 80 -3.88 5.28 -19.59
N LEU A 81 -3.62 6.48 -20.10
CA LEU A 81 -3.82 7.75 -19.41
C LEU A 81 -3.15 7.79 -18.04
N PHE A 82 -1.89 7.36 -17.91
CA PHE A 82 -1.14 7.54 -16.67
C PHE A 82 0.30 8.00 -16.91
N ARG A 83 0.82 8.78 -15.97
CA ARG A 83 2.22 9.15 -15.88
C ARG A 83 2.68 9.13 -14.44
N VAL A 84 3.84 8.50 -14.21
CA VAL A 84 4.59 8.59 -12.94
C VAL A 84 5.93 9.26 -13.22
N THR A 85 6.27 10.27 -12.44
CA THR A 85 7.59 10.93 -12.47
C THR A 85 8.19 10.97 -11.07
N GLY A 86 9.50 10.75 -10.96
CA GLY A 86 10.16 10.77 -9.67
C GLY A 86 11.47 10.00 -9.70
N PHE A 87 11.73 9.25 -8.63
CA PHE A 87 12.94 8.45 -8.47
C PHE A 87 12.59 7.01 -8.13
N LEU A 88 13.39 6.05 -8.62
CA LEU A 88 13.35 4.71 -8.05
C LEU A 88 13.62 4.79 -6.56
N ALA A 89 12.96 3.96 -5.77
CA ALA A 89 13.10 3.92 -4.33
C ALA A 89 13.46 2.52 -3.83
N ILE A 90 14.16 2.46 -2.70
CA ILE A 90 14.26 1.26 -1.88
C ILE A 90 13.05 1.26 -0.96
N CYS A 91 12.21 0.24 -1.05
CA CYS A 91 11.08 0.06 -0.15
C CYS A 91 11.26 -1.20 0.69
N ARG A 92 11.04 -1.12 2.00
CA ARG A 92 10.96 -2.26 2.91
C ARG A 92 9.68 -2.20 3.71
N MET A 93 9.13 -3.37 4.04
CA MET A 93 7.93 -3.49 4.84
C MET A 93 8.11 -4.53 5.93
N GLU A 94 7.70 -4.20 7.15
CA GLU A 94 7.36 -5.19 8.17
C GLU A 94 5.85 -5.18 8.43
N ALA A 95 5.29 -6.34 8.78
CA ALA A 95 3.88 -6.49 9.05
C ALA A 95 3.60 -7.52 10.15
N ARG A 96 2.47 -7.33 10.83
CA ARG A 96 1.85 -8.30 11.72
C ARG A 96 0.37 -8.41 11.40
N VAL A 97 -0.18 -9.61 11.53
CA VAL A 97 -1.60 -9.86 11.35
C VAL A 97 -2.10 -10.87 12.37
N ALA A 98 -3.34 -10.69 12.82
CA ALA A 98 -4.01 -11.59 13.75
C ALA A 98 -5.47 -11.82 13.38
N VAL A 99 -5.94 -13.05 13.59
CA VAL A 99 -7.36 -13.45 13.51
C VAL A 99 -7.77 -13.97 14.88
N PRO A 100 -8.27 -13.10 15.78
CA PRO A 100 -8.47 -13.46 17.19
C PRO A 100 -9.39 -14.67 17.41
N SER A 101 -10.47 -14.78 16.62
CA SER A 101 -11.43 -15.89 16.74
C SER A 101 -10.84 -17.27 16.39
N MET A 102 -9.71 -17.29 15.68
CA MET A 102 -9.00 -18.52 15.29
C MET A 102 -7.74 -18.75 16.13
N GLY A 103 -7.39 -17.82 17.03
CA GLY A 103 -6.09 -17.84 17.73
C GLY A 103 -4.88 -17.72 16.79
N PHE A 104 -5.09 -17.27 15.54
CA PHE A 104 -4.04 -17.16 14.54
C PHE A 104 -3.30 -15.83 14.66
N SER A 105 -1.98 -15.88 14.56
CA SER A 105 -1.14 -14.70 14.40
C SER A 105 0.07 -14.99 13.52
N TRP A 106 0.50 -13.98 12.78
CA TRP A 106 1.71 -14.02 11.97
C TRP A 106 2.43 -12.67 12.02
N ARG A 107 3.75 -12.70 11.93
CA ARG A 107 4.60 -11.52 11.85
C ARG A 107 5.71 -11.78 10.83
N SER A 108 6.05 -10.77 10.04
CA SER A 108 7.26 -10.78 9.22
C SER A 108 8.51 -10.70 10.09
N ASP A 109 9.67 -10.83 9.45
CA ASP A 109 10.92 -10.38 10.06
C ASP A 109 10.87 -8.87 10.39
N PRO A 110 11.74 -8.40 11.29
CA PRO A 110 11.98 -6.98 11.50
C PRO A 110 12.39 -6.26 10.19
N ILE A 111 11.98 -5.00 10.04
CA ILE A 111 12.13 -4.24 8.78
C ILE A 111 13.56 -4.16 8.24
N ASP A 112 14.58 -4.17 9.10
CA ASP A 112 16.01 -4.15 8.74
C ASP A 112 16.48 -5.46 8.10
N LYS A 113 15.75 -6.55 8.33
CA LYS A 113 16.01 -7.89 7.78
C LYS A 113 15.12 -8.23 6.60
N CYS A 114 13.98 -7.55 6.44
CA CYS A 114 13.10 -7.74 5.29
C CYS A 114 13.83 -7.34 4.00
N PRO A 115 13.78 -8.15 2.92
CA PRO A 115 14.33 -7.76 1.63
C PRO A 115 13.61 -6.54 1.06
N ALA A 116 14.28 -5.83 0.15
CA ALA A 116 13.67 -4.70 -0.50
C ALA A 116 12.60 -5.20 -1.47
N ALA A 117 11.55 -4.42 -1.67
CA ALA A 117 10.60 -4.66 -2.74
C ALA A 117 11.34 -4.72 -4.09
N ALA A 118 10.88 -5.58 -5.00
CA ALA A 118 11.48 -5.71 -6.33
C ALA A 118 11.38 -4.40 -7.14
N PHE A 119 10.41 -3.54 -6.80
CA PHE A 119 10.19 -2.27 -7.44
C PHE A 119 9.51 -1.29 -6.47
N ALA A 120 9.97 -0.04 -6.46
CA ALA A 120 9.29 1.07 -5.82
C ALA A 120 9.70 2.39 -6.49
N VAL A 121 8.79 3.36 -6.46
CA VAL A 121 9.00 4.73 -6.97
C VAL A 121 8.44 5.70 -5.95
N ILE A 122 9.14 6.81 -5.76
CA ILE A 122 8.68 7.96 -4.98
C ILE A 122 8.64 9.18 -5.89
N GLY A 123 7.50 9.87 -5.92
CA GLY A 123 7.28 10.99 -6.82
C GLY A 123 5.80 11.28 -7.04
N ASN A 124 5.50 11.86 -8.21
CA ASN A 124 4.16 12.28 -8.59
C ASN A 124 3.54 11.28 -9.57
N GLU A 125 2.26 10.99 -9.37
CA GLU A 125 1.43 10.23 -10.28
C GLU A 125 0.28 11.11 -10.77
N VAL A 126 -0.01 11.04 -12.07
CA VAL A 126 -1.27 11.51 -12.64
C VAL A 126 -1.91 10.39 -13.44
N ASN A 127 -3.22 10.21 -13.30
CA ASN A 127 -3.95 9.15 -13.98
C ASN A 127 -5.37 9.58 -14.40
N GLY A 128 -5.92 8.85 -15.37
CA GLY A 128 -7.29 9.01 -15.86
C GLY A 128 -7.57 10.43 -16.32
N LYS A 129 -8.65 11.03 -15.81
CA LYS A 129 -9.07 12.40 -16.17
C LYS A 129 -7.98 13.45 -15.90
N TYR A 130 -7.20 13.27 -14.84
CA TYR A 130 -6.17 14.25 -14.46
C TYR A 130 -4.95 14.23 -15.40
N TYR A 131 -4.73 13.11 -16.11
CA TYR A 131 -3.69 13.02 -17.12
C TYR A 131 -3.92 14.02 -18.27
N GLU A 132 -5.16 14.10 -18.75
CA GLU A 132 -5.54 14.97 -19.85
C GLU A 132 -5.55 16.45 -19.44
N GLU A 133 -6.01 16.74 -18.22
CA GLU A 133 -6.04 18.10 -17.66
C GLU A 133 -4.62 18.69 -17.50
N GLU A 134 -3.62 17.88 -17.15
CA GLU A 134 -2.23 18.32 -17.16
C GLU A 134 -1.62 18.40 -18.56
N ALA A 135 -2.02 17.54 -19.50
CA ALA A 135 -1.51 17.59 -20.87
C ALA A 135 -1.98 18.83 -21.66
N GLY A 136 -3.09 19.44 -21.24
CA GLY A 136 -3.65 20.66 -21.82
C GLY A 136 -3.14 21.97 -21.20
N ARG A 137 -2.29 21.91 -20.17
CA ARG A 137 -1.59 23.05 -19.58
C ARG A 137 -0.18 23.17 -20.14
#